data_AF-A0A485CBW3-F1
#
_entry.id   AF-A0A485CBW3-F1
#
_cell.length_a   1.000
_cell.length_b   1.000
_cell.length_c   1.000
_cell.angle_alpha   90.00
_cell.angle_beta   90.00
_cell.angle_gamma   90.00
#
_symmetry.space_group_name_H-M   'P 1'
#
loop_
_entity.id
_entity.type
_entity.pdbx_description
1 polymer ?
#
loop_
_entity_poly.entity_id
_entity_poly.type
_entity_poly.pdbx_seq_one_letter_code
_entity_poly.pdbx_strand_id
1 'polypeptide(L)'
;MVSIANANSDKGYVITEKQFDSFPRDTIVTTTPWTPTGKKVKFKGVDLSYVLKLAGANGAKLKFHALNDYEIIVDMNDVEKYNILLATEMDGKRLQIRDFGPYFFGISFR
;
A
#
# COMPACT_ATOMS: atom_id res chain seq x y z
N MET A 1 -8.73 3.90 18.16
CA MET A 1 -9.44 4.44 16.97
C MET A 1 -8.42 5.18 16.13
N VAL A 2 -8.48 5.09 14.80
CA VAL A 2 -7.64 5.89 13.90
C VAL A 2 -8.37 7.20 13.64
N SER A 3 -7.74 8.34 13.88
CA SER A 3 -8.24 9.65 13.49
C SER A 3 -7.58 10.09 12.19
N ILE A 4 -8.32 10.80 11.33
CA ILE A 4 -7.83 11.37 10.06
C ILE A 4 -7.95 12.89 10.19
N ALA A 5 -6.82 13.59 10.18
CA ALA A 5 -6.82 15.05 10.36
C ALA A 5 -7.19 15.83 9.08
N ASN A 6 -6.87 15.27 7.91
CA ASN A 6 -7.00 15.99 6.62
C ASN A 6 -8.16 15.48 5.76
N ALA A 7 -9.27 15.05 6.37
CA ALA A 7 -10.41 14.49 5.63
C ALA A 7 -10.87 15.43 4.49
N ASN A 8 -11.01 14.88 3.28
CA ASN A 8 -11.44 15.62 2.09
C ASN A 8 -12.82 15.15 1.57
N SER A 9 -13.49 14.29 2.34
CA SER A 9 -14.79 13.71 2.06
C SER A 9 -15.49 13.35 3.38
N ASP A 10 -16.82 13.23 3.35
CA ASP A 10 -17.65 12.76 4.48
C ASP A 10 -17.28 11.35 4.96
N LYS A 11 -16.55 10.59 4.14
CA LYS A 11 -16.05 9.24 4.45
C LYS A 11 -14.59 9.21 4.92
N GLY A 12 -13.93 10.36 5.04
CA GLY A 12 -12.52 10.47 5.42
C GLY A 12 -11.64 11.08 4.32
N TYR A 13 -10.46 10.50 4.09
CA TYR A 13 -9.53 10.94 3.05
C TYR A 13 -9.62 10.04 1.81
N VAL A 14 -10.14 10.58 0.71
CA VAL A 14 -10.35 9.90 -0.57
C VAL A 14 -9.27 10.34 -1.56
N ILE A 15 -8.60 9.36 -2.16
CA ILE A 15 -7.53 9.57 -3.14
C ILE A 15 -8.00 9.01 -4.47
N THR A 16 -8.03 9.86 -5.49
CA THR A 16 -8.32 9.43 -6.86
C THR A 16 -7.09 8.77 -7.50
N GLU A 17 -7.29 7.89 -8.48
CA GLU A 17 -6.18 7.27 -9.23
C GLU A 17 -5.22 8.32 -9.80
N LYS A 18 -5.74 9.43 -10.34
CA LYS A 18 -4.92 10.52 -10.87
C LYS A 18 -4.05 11.20 -9.79
N GLN A 19 -4.57 11.34 -8.57
CA GLN A 19 -3.79 11.85 -7.44
C GLN A 19 -2.74 10.82 -7.00
N PHE A 20 -3.14 9.56 -6.88
CA PHE A 20 -2.23 8.47 -6.54
C PHE A 20 -1.07 8.36 -7.53
N ASP A 21 -1.35 8.55 -8.81
CA ASP A 21 -0.35 8.50 -9.87
C ASP A 21 0.67 9.64 -9.80
N SER A 22 0.30 10.76 -9.17
CA SER A 22 1.17 11.92 -8.95
C SER A 22 2.08 11.80 -7.72
N PHE A 23 1.87 10.78 -6.87
CA PHE A 23 2.64 10.63 -5.64
C PHE A 23 4.05 10.07 -5.89
N PRO A 24 5.00 10.31 -4.96
CA PRO A 24 6.32 9.72 -5.01
C PRO A 24 6.23 8.20 -5.12
N ARG A 25 6.88 7.65 -6.14
CA ARG A 25 6.94 6.21 -6.37
C ARG A 25 8.24 5.68 -5.75
N ASP A 26 8.12 4.75 -4.82
CA ASP A 26 9.25 3.99 -4.30
C ASP A 26 9.26 2.58 -4.90
N THR A 27 10.41 1.91 -4.79
CA THR A 27 10.61 0.57 -5.30
C THR A 27 11.20 -0.33 -4.24
N ILE A 28 10.51 -1.43 -3.96
CA ILE A 28 11.02 -2.52 -3.11
C ILE A 28 11.36 -3.73 -3.98
N VAL A 29 12.42 -4.44 -3.61
CA VAL A 29 12.77 -5.73 -4.20
C VAL A 29 12.64 -6.77 -3.11
N THR A 30 11.63 -7.64 -3.21
CA THR A 30 11.32 -8.65 -2.18
C THR A 30 10.97 -9.99 -2.82
N THR A 31 11.07 -11.07 -2.06
CA THR A 31 10.56 -12.39 -2.43
C THR A 31 9.20 -12.57 -1.78
N THR A 32 8.17 -12.95 -2.53
CA THR A 32 6.85 -13.23 -1.96
C THR A 32 6.51 -14.71 -2.08
N PRO A 33 5.72 -15.28 -1.13
CA PRO A 33 5.27 -16.67 -1.20
C PRO A 33 4.46 -16.99 -2.48
N TRP A 34 3.88 -15.95 -3.07
CA TRP A 34 3.01 -16.01 -4.25
C TRP A 34 3.77 -15.95 -5.58
N THR A 35 5.10 -15.80 -5.52
CA THR A 35 5.99 -15.77 -6.69
C THR A 35 6.85 -17.03 -6.73
N PRO A 36 7.39 -17.44 -7.90
CA PRO A 36 8.24 -18.62 -7.99
C PRO A 36 9.31 -18.61 -6.91
N THR A 37 9.47 -19.73 -6.20
CA THR A 37 10.24 -19.83 -4.95
C THR A 37 11.62 -19.18 -5.09
N GLY A 38 11.90 -18.17 -4.26
CA GLY A 38 13.19 -17.47 -4.22
C GLY A 38 13.39 -16.40 -5.29
N LYS A 39 12.42 -16.15 -6.18
CA LYS A 39 12.52 -15.06 -7.16
C LYS A 39 12.33 -13.71 -6.46
N LYS A 40 13.36 -12.87 -6.51
CA LYS A 40 13.25 -11.45 -6.15
C LYS A 40 12.38 -10.76 -7.19
N VAL A 41 11.29 -10.15 -6.73
CA VAL A 41 10.37 -9.38 -7.55
C VAL A 41 10.49 -7.92 -7.18
N LYS A 42 10.55 -7.06 -8.20
CA LYS A 42 10.59 -5.61 -8.05
C LYS A 42 9.18 -5.06 -8.02
N PHE A 43 8.72 -4.59 -6.88
CA PHE A 43 7.45 -3.88 -6.74
C PHE A 43 7.68 -2.39 -6.74
N LYS A 44 6.88 -1.64 -7.49
CA LYS A 44 6.91 -0.19 -7.53
C LYS A 44 5.53 0.38 -7.24
N GLY A 45 5.49 1.43 -6.43
CA GLY A 45 4.28 1.86 -5.75
C GLY A 45 4.51 3.08 -4.88
N VAL A 46 3.48 3.48 -4.13
CA VAL A 46 3.57 4.59 -3.19
C VAL A 46 3.81 4.04 -1.79
N ASP A 47 4.71 4.66 -1.03
CA ASP A 47 4.91 4.33 0.38
C ASP A 47 3.62 4.59 1.17
N LEU A 48 3.14 3.59 1.90
CA LEU A 48 1.96 3.72 2.73
C LEU A 48 2.15 4.81 3.80
N SER A 49 3.36 4.98 4.32
CA SER A 49 3.71 6.02 5.29
C SER A 49 3.47 7.42 4.72
N TYR A 50 3.73 7.62 3.42
CA TYR A 50 3.44 8.88 2.73
C TYR A 50 1.94 9.15 2.67
N VAL A 51 1.15 8.12 2.34
CA VAL A 51 -0.32 8.22 2.29
C VAL A 51 -0.92 8.53 3.67
N LEU A 52 -0.43 7.86 4.72
CA LEU A 52 -0.86 8.10 6.09
C LEU A 52 -0.54 9.51 6.57
N LYS A 53 0.66 10.03 6.23
CA LYS A 53 1.04 11.42 6.51
C LYS A 53 0.15 12.42 5.77
N LEU A 54 -0.17 12.16 4.49
CA LEU A 54 -1.10 12.98 3.70
C LEU A 54 -2.49 13.05 4.32
N ALA A 55 -3.02 11.90 4.74
CA ALA A 55 -4.31 11.81 5.42
C ALA A 55 -4.26 12.41 6.85
N GLY A 56 -3.07 12.62 7.41
CA GLY A 56 -2.90 12.98 8.83
C GLY A 56 -3.44 11.89 9.75
N ALA A 57 -3.29 10.62 9.33
CA ALA A 57 -3.80 9.48 10.05
C ALA A 57 -2.99 9.22 11.33
N ASN A 58 -3.66 9.09 12.47
CA ASN A 58 -3.04 8.74 13.75
C ASN A 58 -3.81 7.62 14.44
N GLY A 59 -3.12 6.54 14.84
CA GLY A 59 -3.72 5.45 15.59
C GLY A 59 -2.73 4.31 15.89
N ALA A 60 -3.18 3.34 16.69
CA ALA A 60 -2.34 2.17 17.02
C ALA A 60 -2.40 1.07 15.94
N LYS A 61 -3.57 0.90 15.31
CA LYS A 61 -3.86 -0.19 14.36
C LYS A 61 -4.53 0.36 13.11
N LEU A 62 -4.10 -0.09 11.96
CA LEU A 62 -4.66 0.22 10.66
C LEU A 62 -5.38 -1.00 10.13
N LYS A 63 -6.66 -0.84 9.80
CA LYS A 63 -7.45 -1.86 9.11
C LYS A 63 -7.46 -1.54 7.62
N PHE A 64 -6.91 -2.44 6.81
CA PHE A 64 -6.96 -2.36 5.36
C PHE A 64 -8.10 -3.24 4.86
N HIS A 65 -8.86 -2.73 3.90
CA HIS A 65 -9.90 -3.46 3.19
C HIS A 65 -9.62 -3.33 1.69
N ALA A 66 -9.40 -4.46 1.03
CA ALA A 66 -9.19 -4.51 -0.41
C ALA A 66 -10.51 -4.67 -1.17
N LEU A 67 -10.49 -4.53 -2.49
CA LEU A 67 -11.69 -4.66 -3.34
C LEU A 67 -12.27 -6.08 -3.37
N ASN A 68 -11.48 -7.08 -2.99
CA ASN A 68 -11.88 -8.49 -2.90
C ASN A 68 -12.33 -8.88 -1.48
N ASP A 69 -12.77 -7.91 -0.69
CA ASP A 69 -13.15 -8.08 0.74
C ASP A 69 -12.03 -8.67 1.61
N TYR A 70 -10.78 -8.62 1.13
CA TYR A 70 -9.64 -9.05 1.92
C TYR A 70 -9.32 -7.97 2.95
N GLU A 71 -9.39 -8.35 4.22
CA GLU A 71 -9.09 -7.47 5.33
C GLU A 71 -7.80 -7.91 6.03
N ILE A 72 -6.93 -6.93 6.31
CA ILE A 72 -5.77 -7.13 7.19
C ILE A 72 -5.71 -6.02 8.23
N ILE A 73 -5.22 -6.36 9.40
CA ILE A 73 -4.93 -5.41 10.47
C ILE A 73 -3.42 -5.34 10.61
N VAL A 74 -2.87 -4.14 10.52
CA VAL A 74 -1.44 -3.87 10.61
C VAL A 74 -1.22 -2.87 11.73
N ASP A 75 -0.27 -3.13 12.62
CA ASP A 75 0.11 -2.17 13.64
C ASP A 75 0.82 -0.97 12.99
N MET A 76 0.57 0.25 13.48
CA MET A 76 1.13 1.44 12.82
C MET A 76 2.67 1.47 12.88
N ASN A 77 3.25 0.85 13.91
CA ASN A 77 4.69 0.63 14.03
C ASN A 77 5.25 -0.29 12.94
N ASP A 78 4.45 -1.24 12.46
CA ASP A 78 4.86 -2.19 11.42
C ASP A 78 4.89 -1.55 10.03
N VAL A 79 4.09 -0.50 9.81
CA VAL A 79 4.10 0.25 8.54
C VAL A 79 5.46 0.89 8.30
N GLU A 80 5.99 1.59 9.30
CA GLU A 80 7.31 2.22 9.22
C GLU A 80 8.43 1.18 9.24
N LYS A 81 8.27 0.11 10.02
CA LYS A 81 9.29 -0.94 10.18
C LYS A 81 9.49 -1.79 8.92
N TYR A 82 8.40 -2.14 8.22
CA TYR A 82 8.44 -3.05 7.06
C TYR A 82 8.35 -2.34 5.71
N ASN A 83 8.44 -1.00 5.67
CA ASN A 83 8.37 -0.19 4.46
C ASN A 83 7.24 -0.64 3.53
N ILE A 84 6.02 -0.62 4.06
CA ILE A 84 4.87 -1.15 3.35
C ILE A 84 4.57 -0.30 2.12
N LEU A 85 4.49 -0.94 0.96
CA LEU A 85 4.28 -0.29 -0.32
C LEU A 85 2.90 -0.64 -0.89
N LEU A 86 2.16 0.38 -1.34
CA LEU A 86 1.00 0.22 -2.20
C LEU A 86 1.47 0.10 -3.65
N ALA A 87 1.75 -1.13 -4.08
CA ALA A 87 2.31 -1.44 -5.37
C ALA A 87 1.26 -1.37 -6.49
N THR A 88 1.61 -0.70 -7.60
CA THR A 88 0.81 -0.69 -8.84
C THR A 88 1.58 -1.35 -9.99
N GLU A 89 2.87 -1.62 -9.81
CA GLU A 89 3.74 -2.26 -10.80
C GLU A 89 4.53 -3.40 -10.15
N MET A 90 4.72 -4.48 -10.91
CA MET A 90 5.48 -5.67 -10.55
C MET A 90 6.41 -6.05 -11.72
N ASP A 91 7.72 -6.15 -11.47
CA ASP A 91 8.76 -6.41 -12.47
C ASP A 91 8.66 -5.49 -13.71
N GLY A 92 8.28 -4.22 -13.51
CA GLY A 92 8.10 -3.23 -14.58
C GLY A 92 6.82 -3.38 -15.39
N LYS A 93 5.90 -4.28 -15.00
CA LYS A 93 4.56 -4.41 -15.58
C LYS A 93 3.52 -3.85 -14.64
N ARG A 94 2.57 -3.05 -15.15
CA ARG A 94 1.43 -2.56 -14.35
C ARG A 94 0.56 -3.75 -13.93
N LEU A 95 0.21 -3.80 -12.64
CA LEU A 95 -0.68 -4.81 -12.09
C LEU A 95 -2.08 -4.63 -12.68
N GLN A 96 -2.61 -5.70 -13.27
CA GLN A 96 -3.95 -5.74 -13.87
C GLN A 96 -4.94 -6.23 -12.81
N ILE A 97 -6.22 -5.84 -12.89
CA ILE A 97 -7.26 -6.28 -11.95
C ILE A 97 -7.30 -7.82 -11.80
N ARG A 98 -7.01 -8.54 -12.89
CA ARG A 98 -7.00 -10.00 -12.92
C ARG A 98 -5.75 -10.63 -12.28
N ASP A 99 -4.68 -9.83 -12.13
CA ASP A 99 -3.37 -10.22 -11.62
C ASP A 99 -2.99 -9.32 -10.44
N PHE A 100 -3.78 -9.34 -9.35
CA PHE A 100 -3.56 -8.61 -8.10
C PHE A 100 -3.64 -7.07 -8.17
N GLY A 101 -4.21 -6.51 -9.24
CA GLY A 101 -4.43 -5.07 -9.41
C GLY A 101 -5.81 -4.59 -8.90
N PRO A 102 -6.04 -3.26 -8.89
CA PRO A 102 -5.13 -2.19 -9.31
C PRO A 102 -4.09 -1.81 -8.24
N TYR A 103 -4.23 -2.28 -7.00
CA TYR A 103 -3.32 -2.01 -5.89
C TYR A 103 -2.98 -3.31 -5.16
N PHE A 104 -1.70 -3.63 -5.05
CA PHE A 104 -1.21 -4.78 -4.29
C PHE A 104 -0.53 -4.30 -3.01
N PHE A 105 -0.83 -4.98 -1.90
CA PHE A 105 -0.19 -4.75 -0.62
C PHE A 105 1.17 -5.46 -0.59
N GLY A 106 2.23 -4.72 -0.90
CA GLY A 106 3.60 -5.23 -0.89
C GLY A 106 4.25 -5.00 0.48
N ILE A 107 4.48 -6.07 1.24
CA ILE A 107 5.24 -6.04 2.48
C ILE A 107 6.68 -6.47 2.19
N SER A 108 7.66 -5.65 2.60
CA SER A 108 9.06 -6.05 2.58
C SER A 108 9.42 -6.71 3.91
N PHE A 109 9.55 -8.04 3.92
CA PHE A 109 10.24 -8.74 5.01
C PHE A 109 11.73 -8.68 4.71
N ARG A 110 12.44 -7.76 5.38
CA ARG A 110 13.91 -7.78 5.40
C ARG A 110 14.42 -8.90 6.30
#